data_AF-A0A7U8ACB8-F1
#
_entry.id   AF-A0A7U8ACB8-F1
#
_cell.length_a   1.000
_cell.length_b   1.000
_cell.length_c   1.000
_cell.angle_alpha   90.00
_cell.angle_beta   90.00
_cell.angle_gamma   90.00
#
_symmetry.space_group_name_H-M   'P 1'
#
loop_
_entity.id
_entity.type
_entity.pdbx_description
1 polymer ?
#
loop_
_entity_poly.entity_id
_entity_poly.type
_entity_poly.pdbx_seq_one_letter_code
_entity_poly.pdbx_strand_id
1 'polypeptide(L)' 'MMQMSLAAMSLGIDSCMIGGYEKDKVDDFLKLEHPFETAVILSLGYQAHEPKYPTQRLKFDEVVEFYKEK' A
#
# COMPACT_ATOMS: atom_id res chain seq x y z
N MET A 1 -5.22 -5.61 1.82
CA MET A 1 -3.97 -5.18 1.16
C MET A 1 -2.74 -5.41 2.00
N MET A 2 -2.63 -4.85 3.21
CA MET A 2 -1.46 -5.09 4.09
C MET A 2 -1.12 -6.58 4.24
N GLN A 3 -2.12 -7.44 4.44
CA GLN A 3 -1.91 -8.89 4.53
C GLN A 3 -1.33 -9.52 3.25
N MET A 4 -1.68 -9.01 2.06
CA MET A 4 -1.11 -9.49 0.79
C MET A 4 0.35 -9.06 0.64
N SER A 5 0.68 -7.82 1.01
CA SER A 5 2.06 -7.33 1.02
C SER A 5 2.95 -8.10 2.00
N LEU A 6 2.45 -8.37 3.22
CA LEU A 6 3.18 -9.18 4.21
C LEU A 6 3.39 -10.62 3.74
N ALA A 7 2.38 -11.23 3.10
CA ALA A 7 2.52 -12.56 2.51
C ALA A 7 3.56 -12.56 1.38
N ALA A 8 3.53 -11.58 0.48
CA ALA A 8 4.54 -11.43 -0.58
C ALA A 8 5.96 -11.32 0.01
N MET A 9 6.15 -10.47 1.02
CA MET A 9 7.44 -10.30 1.69
C MET A 9 7.94 -11.61 2.33
N SER A 10 7.04 -12.41 2.91
CA SER A 10 7.40 -13.73 3.48
C SER A 10 7.91 -14.73 2.44
N LEU A 11 7.58 -14.50 1.16
CA LEU A 11 8.03 -15.28 0.02
C LEU A 11 9.23 -14.64 -0.72
N GLY A 12 9.81 -13.57 -0.16
CA GLY A 12 10.89 -12.80 -0.81
C GLY A 12 10.43 -12.00 -2.03
N ILE A 13 9.12 -11.69 -2.11
CA ILE A 13 8.53 -10.85 -3.16
C ILE A 13 8.30 -9.46 -2.59
N ASP A 14 8.83 -8.46 -3.27
CA ASP A 14 8.60 -7.06 -2.95
C ASP A 14 7.25 -6.59 -3.48
N SER A 15 6.67 -5.62 -2.79
CA SER A 15 5.38 -5.06 -3.19
C SER A 15 5.33 -3.55 -3.02
N CYS A 16 4.54 -2.88 -3.86
CA CYS A 16 4.24 -1.45 -3.74
C CYS A 16 2.73 -1.23 -3.86
N MET A 17 2.15 -0.58 -2.84
CA MET A 17 0.75 -0.16 -2.84
C MET A 17 0.66 1.23 -3.48
N ILE A 18 -0.04 1.34 -4.60
CA ILE A 18 -0.13 2.55 -5.41
C ILE A 18 -1.54 3.13 -5.31
N GLY A 19 -1.64 4.30 -4.65
CA GLY A 19 -2.84 5.14 -4.63
C GLY A 19 -2.81 6.27 -5.67
N GLY A 20 -1.64 6.60 -6.23
CA GLY A 20 -1.47 7.68 -7.20
C GLY A 20 -1.65 7.20 -8.64
N TYR A 21 -2.89 7.02 -9.08
CA TYR A 21 -3.23 6.63 -10.46
C TYR A 21 -4.50 7.36 -10.94
N GLU A 22 -4.70 7.41 -12.26
CA GLU A 22 -5.92 7.98 -12.86
C GLU A 22 -7.07 6.97 -12.78
N LYS A 23 -7.87 7.05 -11.72
CA LYS A 23 -8.96 6.11 -11.43
C LYS A 23 -9.87 5.85 -12.61
N ASP A 24 -10.44 6.90 -13.22
CA ASP A 24 -11.39 6.75 -14.33
C ASP A 24 -10.79 6.02 -15.53
N LYS A 25 -9.51 6.28 -15.85
CA LYS A 25 -8.81 5.60 -16.95
C LYS A 25 -8.53 4.14 -16.63
N VAL A 26 -8.19 3.83 -15.37
CA VAL A 26 -7.94 2.45 -14.93
C VAL A 26 -9.25 1.66 -14.89
N ASP A 27 -10.32 2.26 -14.36
CA ASP A 27 -11.64 1.64 -14.28
C ASP A 27 -12.19 1.37 -15.69
N ASP A 28 -12.06 2.32 -16.63
CA ASP A 28 -12.43 2.13 -18.05
C ASP A 28 -11.57 1.04 -18.73
N PHE A 29 -10.24 1.08 -18.53
CA PHE A 29 -9.33 0.09 -19.09
C PHE A 29 -9.64 -1.34 -18.61
N LEU A 30 -9.95 -1.50 -17.32
CA LEU A 30 -10.31 -2.77 -16.71
C LEU A 30 -11.79 -3.13 -16.92
N LYS A 31 -12.59 -2.25 -17.54
CA LYS A 31 -14.03 -2.40 -17.76
C LYS A 31 -14.78 -2.69 -16.47
N LEU A 32 -14.43 -1.95 -15.41
CA LEU A 32 -15.13 -2.06 -14.14
C LEU A 32 -16.47 -1.33 -14.23
N GLU A 33 -17.52 -1.99 -13.77
CA GLU A 33 -18.87 -1.45 -13.73
C GLU A 33 -19.37 -1.44 -12.28
N HIS A 34 -20.31 -0.53 -11.98
CA HIS A 34 -20.93 -0.46 -10.66
C HIS A 34 -21.47 -1.82 -10.22
N PRO A 35 -21.19 -2.29 -8.99
CA PRO A 35 -20.64 -1.54 -7.85
C PRO A 35 -19.11 -1.63 -7.69
N PHE A 36 -18.39 -2.15 -8.67
CA PHE A 36 -16.94 -2.36 -8.58
C PHE A 36 -16.15 -1.17 -9.09
N GLU A 37 -15.03 -0.91 -8.43
CA GLU A 37 -14.15 0.20 -8.76
C GLU A 37 -12.73 -0.09 -8.29
N THR A 38 -11.71 0.51 -8.93
CA THR A 38 -10.34 0.37 -8.44
C THR A 38 -10.18 1.15 -7.14
N ALA A 39 -9.70 0.46 -6.10
CA ALA A 39 -9.37 1.06 -4.81
C ALA A 39 -7.87 1.38 -4.72
N VAL A 40 -7.01 0.42 -5.04
CA VAL A 40 -5.55 0.54 -5.01
C VAL A 40 -4.96 -0.48 -5.99
N ILE A 41 -3.81 -0.15 -6.58
CA ILE A 41 -3.02 -1.06 -7.39
C ILE A 41 -1.88 -1.62 -6.53
N LEU A 42 -1.72 -2.94 -6.50
CA LEU A 42 -0.61 -3.61 -5.82
C LEU A 42 0.34 -4.20 -6.86
N SER A 43 1.52 -3.61 -7.01
CA SER A 43 2.56 -4.23 -7.84
C SER A 43 3.32 -5.28 -7.03
N LEU A 44 3.66 -6.40 -7.67
CA LEU A 44 4.46 -7.49 -7.10
C LEU A 44 5.68 -7.74 -7.99
N GLY A 45 6.84 -7.97 -7.40
CA GLY A 45 8.06 -8.28 -8.14
C GLY A 45 9.24 -8.52 -7.23
N TYR A 46 10.43 -8.68 -7.83
CA TYR A 46 11.69 -8.74 -7.09
C TYR A 46 12.40 -7.41 -7.23
N GLN A 47 12.90 -6.85 -6.13
CA GLN A 47 13.64 -5.61 -6.16
C GLN A 47 14.84 -5.69 -7.12
N ALA A 48 14.98 -4.70 -7.98
CA ALA A 48 16.15 -4.57 -8.85
C ALA A 48 17.39 -4.10 -8.06
N HIS A 49 17.16 -3.25 -7.05
CA HIS A 49 18.18 -2.62 -6.23
C HIS A 49 17.67 -2.44 -4.80
N GLU A 50 18.60 -2.44 -3.84
CA GLU A 50 18.31 -2.08 -2.45
C GLU A 50 17.79 -0.63 -2.35
N PRO A 51 16.86 -0.34 -1.42
CA PRO A 51 16.36 1.00 -1.20
C PRO A 51 17.48 1.95 -0.77
N LYS A 52 17.58 3.09 -1.46
CA LYS A 52 18.63 4.10 -1.22
C LYS A 52 18.53 4.75 0.16
N TYR A 53 17.34 4.77 0.76
CA TYR A 53 17.05 5.47 2.00
C TYR A 53 16.19 4.61 2.91
N PRO A 54 16.42 4.67 4.24
CA PRO A 54 15.54 4.02 5.20
C PRO A 54 14.17 4.71 5.21
N THR A 55 13.12 3.94 5.50
CA THR A 55 11.78 4.49 5.61
C THR A 55 11.66 5.40 6.83
N GLN A 56 11.22 6.63 6.62
CA GLN A 56 10.98 7.59 7.72
C GLN A 56 9.65 7.28 8.43
N ARG A 57 9.65 7.42 9.76
CA ARG A 57 8.47 7.28 10.62
C ARG A 57 8.44 8.44 11.61
N LEU A 58 7.24 8.95 11.89
CA LEU A 58 7.03 9.90 12.99
C LEU A 58 7.34 9.23 14.33
N LYS A 59 7.67 10.02 15.34
CA LYS A 59 7.90 9.49 16.68
C LYS A 59 6.60 8.95 17.26
N PHE A 60 6.71 8.00 18.18
CA PHE A 60 5.56 7.31 18.75
C PHE A 60 4.60 8.27 19.47
N ASP A 61 5.15 9.22 20.22
CA ASP A 61 4.43 10.27 20.95
C ASP A 61 3.76 11.31 20.03
N GLU A 62 4.16 11.40 18.75
CA GLU A 62 3.50 12.25 17.76
C GLU A 62 2.23 11.61 17.17
N VAL A 63 2.08 10.28 17.28
CA VAL A 63 0.99 9.53 16.62
C VAL A 63 0.13 8.71 17.57
N VAL A 64 0.49 8.64 18.86
CA VAL A 64 -0.25 7.86 19.88
C VAL A 64 -0.53 8.73 21.11
N GLU A 65 -1.81 8.80 21.50
CA GLU A 65 -2.26 9.37 22.78
C GLU A 65 -3.03 8.31 23.58
N PHE A 66 -2.76 8.20 24.88
CA PHE A 66 -3.50 7.33 25.79
C PHE A 66 -4.44 8.15 26.66
N TYR A 67 -5.75 7.97 26.47
CA TYR A 67 -6.74 8.51 27.39
C TYR A 67 -6.87 7.60 28.62
N LYS A 68 -6.85 8.21 29.81
CA LYS A 68 -7.28 7.54 31.03
C LYS A 68 -8.67 8.07 31.40
N GLU A 69 -9.62 7.17 31.56
CA GLU A 69 -10.91 7.48 32.14
C GLU A 69 -10.71 7.95 33.60
N LYS A 70 -11.53 8.91 34.06
CA LYS A 70 -11.44 9.48 35.42
C LYS A 70 -11.93 8.50 36.47
#